data_AF-A0A259NI07-F1
#
_entry.id   AF-A0A259NI07-F1
#
_cell.length_a   1.000
_cell.length_b   1.000
_cell.length_c   1.000
_cell.angle_alpha   90.00
_cell.angle_beta   90.00
_cell.angle_gamma   90.00
#
_symmetry.space_group_name_H-M   'P 1'
#
loop_
_entity.id
_entity.type
_entity.pdbx_description
1 polymer ?
#
loop_
_entity_poly.entity_id
_entity_poly.type
_entity_poly.pdbx_seq_one_letter_code
_entity_poly.pdbx_strand_id
1 'polypeptide(L)' 'LSANFGLPDVQNLARMLYDVRRDDALFRYHITGHGFDWLRKSYPARREYSALQLSGPALPAWLDSLGFSRQ' A
#
# COMPACT_ATOMS: atom_id res chain seq x y z
N LEU A 1 10.68 15.06 3.16
CA LEU A 1 9.45 15.24 2.35
C LEU A 1 9.68 16.43 1.44
N SER A 2 9.32 16.32 0.17
CA SER A 2 9.44 17.41 -0.82
C SER A 2 8.73 18.67 -0.32
N ALA A 3 9.27 19.85 -0.63
CA ALA A 3 8.61 21.13 -0.35
C ALA A 3 7.23 21.24 -1.04
N ASN A 4 7.02 20.46 -2.10
CA ASN A 4 5.78 20.33 -2.86
C ASN A 4 5.20 18.93 -2.65
N PHE A 5 4.89 18.56 -1.40
CA PHE A 5 4.26 17.28 -1.12
C PHE A 5 2.96 17.16 -1.92
N GLY A 6 2.83 16.11 -2.73
CA GLY A 6 1.73 15.98 -3.67
C GLY A 6 1.37 14.54 -3.99
N LEU A 7 0.63 14.38 -5.08
CA LEU A 7 0.14 13.07 -5.52
C LEU A 7 1.26 12.02 -5.68
N PRO A 8 2.44 12.32 -6.24
CA PRO A 8 3.52 11.33 -6.34
C PRO A 8 3.99 10.80 -4.98
N ASP A 9 4.08 11.67 -3.97
CA ASP A 9 4.49 11.28 -2.61
C ASP A 9 3.46 10.34 -1.98
N VAL A 10 2.16 10.65 -2.11
CA VAL A 10 1.07 9.80 -1.60
C VAL A 10 1.03 8.47 -2.32
N GLN A 11 1.24 8.45 -3.65
CA GLN A 11 1.33 7.21 -4.40
C GLN A 11 2.48 6.32 -3.92
N ASN A 12 3.63 6.91 -3.58
CA ASN A 12 4.76 6.18 -3.06
C ASN A 12 4.48 5.61 -1.66
N LEU A 13 3.88 6.39 -0.76
CA LEU A 13 3.46 5.92 0.56
C LEU A 13 2.45 4.75 0.47
N ALA A 14 1.44 4.90 -0.39
CA ALA A 14 0.44 3.87 -0.62
C ALA A 14 1.06 2.58 -1.16
N ARG A 15 1.92 2.68 -2.20
CA ARG A 15 2.57 1.52 -2.85
C ARG A 15 3.60 0.83 -1.96
N MET A 16 4.21 1.56 -1.01
CA MET A 16 5.11 0.97 -0.02
C MET A 16 4.39 -0.06 0.88
N LEU A 17 3.13 0.20 1.23
CA LEU A 17 2.32 -0.70 2.04
C LEU A 17 1.61 -1.75 1.18
N TYR A 18 1.09 -1.34 0.03
CA TYR A 18 0.36 -2.21 -0.87
C TYR A 18 0.40 -1.73 -2.31
N ASP A 19 1.07 -2.50 -3.17
CA ASP A 19 1.02 -2.34 -4.62
C ASP A 19 0.22 -3.47 -5.25
N VAL A 20 -0.97 -3.13 -5.76
CA VAL A 20 -1.92 -4.07 -6.38
C VAL A 20 -1.32 -4.84 -7.57
N ARG A 21 -0.32 -4.27 -8.25
CA ARG A 21 0.33 -4.91 -9.41
C ARG A 21 1.09 -6.17 -9.02
N ARG A 22 1.53 -6.27 -7.77
CA ARG A 22 2.16 -7.49 -7.22
C ARG A 22 1.17 -8.65 -7.23
N ASP A 23 -0.07 -8.40 -6.80
CA ASP A 23 -1.11 -9.42 -6.76
C ASP A 23 -1.58 -9.80 -8.17
N ASP A 24 -1.70 -8.83 -9.09
CA ASP A 24 -2.00 -9.12 -10.50
C ASP A 24 -0.94 -10.05 -11.12
N ALA A 25 0.34 -9.80 -10.86
CA ALA A 25 1.42 -10.65 -11.35
C ALA A 25 1.35 -12.08 -10.76
N LEU A 26 1.15 -12.20 -9.44
CA LEU A 26 0.98 -13.51 -8.78
C LEU A 26 -0.25 -14.26 -9.29
N PHE A 27 -1.35 -13.54 -9.50
CA PHE A 27 -2.58 -14.09 -10.05
C PHE A 27 -2.32 -14.66 -11.45
N ARG A 28 -1.79 -13.86 -12.39
CA ARG A 28 -1.49 -14.31 -13.75
C ARG A 28 -0.54 -15.51 -13.78
N TYR A 29 0.43 -15.55 -12.87
CA TYR A 29 1.41 -16.62 -12.81
C TYR A 29 0.85 -17.93 -12.25
N HIS A 30 0.07 -17.89 -11.17
CA HIS A 30 -0.37 -19.11 -10.47
C HIS A 30 -1.79 -19.58 -10.81
N ILE A 31 -2.64 -18.75 -11.44
CA ILE A 31 -4.07 -19.07 -11.63
C ILE A 31 -4.30 -20.36 -12.42
N THR A 32 -3.45 -20.65 -13.41
CA THR A 32 -3.57 -21.86 -14.24
C THR A 32 -3.07 -23.13 -13.53
N GLY A 33 -2.08 -23.00 -12.63
CA GLY A 33 -1.45 -24.14 -11.96
C GLY A 33 -2.07 -24.51 -10.61
N HIS A 34 -2.53 -23.52 -9.84
CA HIS A 34 -3.05 -23.73 -8.48
C HIS A 34 -4.51 -23.32 -8.30
N GLY A 35 -5.07 -22.57 -9.26
CA GLY A 35 -6.45 -22.06 -9.17
C GLY A 35 -6.61 -20.89 -8.20
N PHE A 36 -7.82 -20.33 -8.20
CA PHE A 36 -8.15 -19.11 -7.47
C PHE A 36 -8.16 -19.28 -5.94
N ASP A 37 -8.68 -20.41 -5.46
CA ASP A 37 -8.80 -20.64 -4.02
C ASP A 37 -7.45 -20.79 -3.33
N TRP A 38 -6.48 -21.40 -4.01
CA TRP A 38 -5.11 -21.51 -3.50
C TRP A 38 -4.48 -20.12 -3.34
N LEU A 39 -4.62 -19.24 -4.34
CA LEU A 39 -4.14 -17.86 -4.28
C LEU A 39 -4.70 -17.10 -3.06
N ARG A 40 -5.98 -17.29 -2.75
CA ARG A 40 -6.62 -16.66 -1.58
C ARG A 40 -6.14 -17.25 -0.26
N LYS A 41 -6.00 -18.58 -0.18
CA LYS A 41 -5.55 -19.28 1.03
C LYS A 41 -4.08 -19.00 1.34
N SER A 42 -3.26 -18.81 0.31
CA SER A 42 -1.82 -18.55 0.42
C SER A 42 -1.46 -17.06 0.30
N TYR A 43 -2.43 -16.16 0.47
CA TYR A 43 -2.24 -14.73 0.30
C TYR A 43 -1.24 -14.17 1.33
N PRO A 44 -0.22 -13.39 0.91
CA PRO A 44 0.77 -12.83 1.81
C PRO A 44 0.16 -11.78 2.74
N ALA A 45 0.78 -11.54 3.89
CA ALA A 45 0.34 -10.49 4.81
C ALA A 45 0.39 -9.11 4.14
N ARG A 46 -0.74 -8.39 4.18
CA ARG A 46 -0.90 -7.01 3.71
C ARG A 46 -1.16 -6.09 4.91
N ARG A 47 -0.59 -4.89 4.87
CA ARG A 47 -0.83 -3.84 5.87
C ARG A 47 -1.71 -2.73 5.30
N GLU A 48 -2.39 -2.02 6.19
CA GLU A 48 -3.20 -0.84 5.89
C GLU A 48 -2.42 0.45 6.23
N TYR A 49 -2.92 1.60 5.78
CA TYR A 49 -2.26 2.89 5.94
C TYR A 49 -1.98 3.27 7.40
N SER A 50 -2.87 2.85 8.31
CA SER A 50 -2.74 3.11 9.75
C SER A 50 -1.56 2.39 10.40
N ALA A 51 -1.04 1.34 9.76
CA ALA A 51 0.15 0.61 10.23
C ALA A 51 1.46 1.38 9.98
N LEU A 52 1.42 2.46 9.18
CA LEU A 52 2.56 3.33 8.92
C LEU A 52 2.44 4.61 9.74
N GLN A 53 3.44 4.83 10.60
CA GLN A 53 3.58 6.07 11.35
C GLN A 53 4.40 7.09 10.55
N LEU A 54 3.77 8.19 10.16
CA LEU A 54 4.42 9.29 9.45
C LEU A 54 4.97 10.31 10.42
N SER A 55 6.20 10.77 10.17
CA SER A 55 6.83 11.87 10.90
C SER A 55 7.48 12.87 9.94
N GLY A 56 7.35 14.16 10.23
CA GLY A 56 7.94 15.21 9.41
C GLY A 56 7.32 16.59 9.67
N PRO A 57 8.09 17.67 9.43
CA PRO A 57 7.70 19.03 9.82
C PRO A 57 6.55 19.63 8.99
N ALA A 58 6.23 19.04 7.82
CA ALA A 58 5.25 19.59 6.88
C ALA A 58 4.31 18.49 6.34
N LEU A 59 3.91 17.54 7.19
CA LEU A 59 2.93 16.53 6.79
C LEU A 59 1.53 17.17 6.67
N PRO A 60 0.86 17.03 5.51
CA PRO A 60 -0.49 17.56 5.38
C PRO A 60 -1.48 16.83 6.30
N ALA A 61 -2.29 17.59 7.03
CA ALA A 61 -3.30 17.04 7.95
C ALA A 61 -4.34 16.14 7.26
N TRP A 62 -4.61 16.35 5.96
CA TRP A 62 -5.56 15.53 5.22
C TRP A 62 -5.10 14.07 5.03
N LEU A 63 -3.83 13.73 5.30
CA LEU A 63 -3.37 12.33 5.30
C LEU A 63 -4.09 11.48 6.35
N ASP A 64 -4.54 12.08 7.45
CA ASP A 64 -5.33 11.37 8.46
C ASP A 64 -6.67 10.89 7.88
N SER A 65 -7.29 11.70 7.02
CA SER A 65 -8.55 11.35 6.36
C SER A 65 -8.41 10.19 5.36
N LEU A 66 -7.19 9.94 4.88
CA LEU A 66 -6.86 8.75 4.08
C LEU A 66 -6.59 7.52 4.95
N GLY A 67 -6.42 7.69 6.27
CA GLY A 67 -6.15 6.62 7.22
C GLY A 67 -4.68 6.40 7.57
N PHE A 68 -3.77 7.34 7.26
CA PHE A 68 -2.40 7.29 7.77
C PHE A 68 -2.32 7.73 9.24
N SER A 69 -1.35 7.18 9.99
CA SER A 69 -1.08 7.57 11.38
C SER A 69 0.07 8.59 11.42
N ARG A 70 0.04 9.57 12.33
CA ARG A 70 1.09 10.60 12.51
C ARG A 70 1.68 10.58 13.92
N GLN A 71 3.00 10.70 14.02
CA GLN A 71 3.76 10.73 15.28
C GLN A 71 3.77 12.12 15.91
#